data_AF-A0A7X8RYN6-F1
#
_entry.id   AF-A0A7X8RYN6-F1
#
_cell.length_a   1.000
_cell.length_b   1.000
_cell.length_c   1.000
_cell.angle_alpha   90.00
_cell.angle_beta   90.00
_cell.angle_gamma   90.00
#
_symmetry.space_group_name_H-M   'P 1'
#
loop_
_entity.id
_entity.type
_entity.pdbx_description
1 polymer ?
#
loop_
_entity_poly.entity_id
_entity_poly.type
_entity_poly.pdbx_seq_one_letter_code
_entity_poly.pdbx_strand_id
1 'polypeptide(L)' 'MIGKIISAVVGKKIADRTPGMSEGTGALIGVAAATVMRRMGPLGMLAAAGGTWAVSRAMKKKQARQAASGSTRTY' A
#
# COMPACT_ATOMS: atom_id res chain seq x y z
N MET A 1 -15.76 5.58 -17.43
CA MET A 1 -16.61 5.74 -16.23
C MET A 1 -16.47 4.61 -15.21
N ILE A 2 -16.26 3.37 -15.65
CA ILE A 2 -16.07 2.18 -14.80
C ILE A 2 -15.00 2.38 -13.71
N GLY A 3 -13.90 3.06 -14.01
CA GLY A 3 -12.83 3.33 -13.04
C GLY A 3 -13.30 4.11 -11.80
N LYS A 4 -14.26 5.04 -11.94
CA LYS A 4 -14.82 5.82 -10.82
C LYS A 4 -15.67 4.96 -9.88
N ILE A 5 -16.38 3.99 -10.45
CA ILE A 5 -17.22 3.06 -9.69
C ILE A 5 -16.34 2.11 -8.90
N ILE A 6 -15.32 1.52 -9.54
CA ILE A 6 -14.38 0.62 -8.88
C ILE A 6 -13.62 1.34 -7.75
N SER A 7 -13.14 2.55 -8.00
CA SER A 7 -12.44 3.33 -6.98
C SER A 7 -13.34 3.70 -5.79
N ALA A 8 -14.62 4.01 -6.05
CA ALA A 8 -15.57 4.32 -4.98
C ALA A 8 -15.89 3.09 -4.13
N VAL A 9 -16.05 1.92 -4.75
CA VAL A 9 -16.32 0.65 -4.06
C VAL A 9 -15.14 0.22 -3.20
N VAL A 10 -13.92 0.30 -3.75
CA VAL A 10 -12.70 -0.03 -3.01
C VAL A 10 -12.47 0.98 -1.88
N GLY A 11 -12.67 2.28 -2.13
CA GLY A 11 -12.54 3.32 -1.13
C GLY A 11 -13.50 3.17 0.05
N LYS A 12 -14.78 2.85 -0.23
CA LYS A 12 -15.79 2.62 0.81
C LYS A 12 -15.44 1.41 1.69
N LYS A 13 -14.95 0.32 1.08
CA LYS A 13 -14.59 -0.89 1.82
C LYS A 13 -13.37 -0.72 2.74
N ILE A 14 -12.42 0.14 2.35
CA ILE A 14 -11.26 0.48 3.17
C ILE A 14 -11.67 1.40 4.33
N ALA A 15 -12.57 2.35 4.07
CA ALA A 15 -13.13 3.22 5.09
C ALA A 15 -13.91 2.43 6.15
N ASP A 16 -14.79 1.52 5.73
CA ASP A 16 -15.59 0.68 6.65
C ASP A 16 -14.72 -0.27 7.52
N ARG A 17 -13.53 -0.65 7.05
CA ARG A 17 -12.61 -1.57 7.75
C ARG A 17 -11.62 -0.87 8.67
N THR A 18 -11.56 0.46 8.65
CA THR A 18 -10.60 1.23 9.47
C THR A 18 -11.28 2.25 10.40
N PRO A 19 -12.31 1.87 11.19
CA PRO A 19 -12.89 2.76 12.18
C PRO A 19 -11.89 2.91 13.34
N GLY A 20 -11.11 4.00 13.37
CA GLY A 20 -10.24 4.34 14.50
C GLY A 20 -8.76 4.58 14.21
N MET A 21 -8.31 4.56 12.95
CA MET A 21 -6.98 5.08 12.63
C MET A 21 -7.07 6.61 12.65
N SER A 22 -6.76 7.21 13.82
CA SER A 22 -6.71 8.65 14.12
C SER A 22 -6.98 9.52 12.89
N GLU A 23 -8.21 10.02 12.77
CA GLU A 23 -8.75 10.62 11.55
C GLU A 23 -7.82 11.68 10.96
N GLY A 24 -7.09 12.43 11.80
CA GLY A 24 -6.10 13.41 11.38
C GLY A 24 -4.82 12.81 10.78
N THR A 25 -4.29 11.73 11.36
CA THR A 25 -3.05 11.10 10.88
C THR A 25 -3.29 10.34 9.58
N GLY A 26 -4.40 9.61 9.49
CA GLY A 26 -4.79 8.90 8.26
C GLY A 26 -5.07 9.87 7.10
N ALA A 27 -5.77 10.97 7.39
CA ALA A 27 -6.04 12.00 6.39
C ALA A 27 -4.76 12.74 5.97
N LEU A 28 -3.88 13.12 6.90
CA LEU A 28 -2.60 13.78 6.57
C LEU A 28 -1.72 12.91 5.69
N ILE A 29 -1.56 11.63 6.04
CA ILE A 29 -0.81 10.67 5.22
C ILE A 29 -1.49 10.51 3.86
N GLY A 30 -2.81 10.38 3.81
CA GLY A 30 -3.58 10.24 2.57
C GLY A 30 -3.44 11.45 1.66
N VAL A 31 -3.53 12.68 2.21
CA VAL A 31 -3.35 13.94 1.47
C VAL A 31 -1.91 14.11 1.01
N ALA A 32 -0.92 13.81 1.86
CA ALA A 32 0.48 13.86 1.48
C ALA A 32 0.79 12.88 0.34
N ALA A 33 0.33 11.62 0.47
CA ALA A 33 0.48 10.60 -0.56
C ALA A 33 -0.23 10.98 -1.86
N ALA A 34 -1.47 11.47 -1.79
CA ALA A 34 -2.22 11.94 -2.95
C ALA A 34 -1.55 13.14 -3.63
N THR A 35 -0.96 14.05 -2.85
CA THR A 35 -0.24 15.23 -3.38
C THR A 35 1.02 14.81 -4.12
N VAL A 36 1.82 13.91 -3.55
CA VAL A 36 3.01 13.36 -4.20
C VAL A 36 2.63 12.60 -5.47
N MET A 37 1.57 11.79 -5.42
CA MET A 37 1.08 11.02 -6.57
C MET A 37 0.55 11.93 -7.68
N ARG A 38 -0.18 13.00 -7.32
CA ARG A 38 -0.68 14.01 -8.26
C ARG A 38 0.45 14.81 -8.90
N ARG A 39 1.57 14.99 -8.20
CA ARG A 39 2.78 15.65 -8.74
C ARG A 39 3.66 14.74 -9.60
N MET A 40 3.62 13.44 -9.34
CA MET A 40 4.41 12.46 -10.09
C MET A 40 3.77 12.01 -11.41
N GLY A 41 2.45 12.14 -11.60
CA GLY A 41 1.81 11.94 -12.90
C GLY A 41 2.19 10.60 -13.58
N PRO A 42 2.37 10.57 -14.91
CA PRO A 42 2.75 9.35 -15.66
C PRO A 42 4.07 8.72 -15.18
N LEU A 43 5.03 9.54 -14.75
CA LEU A 43 6.31 9.09 -14.19
C LEU A 43 6.12 8.37 -12.84
N GLY A 44 5.15 8.81 -12.03
CA GLY A 44 4.74 8.13 -10.80
C GLY A 44 4.19 6.74 -11.04
N MET A 45 3.49 6.54 -12.15
CA MET A 45 2.96 5.23 -12.53
C MET A 45 4.09 4.28 -12.95
N LEU A 46 5.09 4.78 -13.67
CA LEU A 46 6.31 4.01 -14.01
C LEU A 46 7.15 3.72 -12.77
N ALA A 47 7.32 4.70 -11.88
CA ALA A 47 8.03 4.53 -10.62
C ALA A 47 7.27 3.59 -9.66
N ALA A 48 5.93 3.60 -9.66
CA ALA A 48 5.14 2.64 -8.91
C ALA A 48 5.27 1.23 -9.47
N ALA A 49 5.26 1.08 -10.80
CA ALA A 49 5.46 -0.23 -11.45
C ALA A 49 6.86 -0.79 -11.18
N GLY A 50 7.91 0.01 -11.40
CA GLY A 50 9.30 -0.40 -11.12
C GLY A 50 9.60 -0.54 -9.63
N GLY A 51 9.07 0.37 -8.82
CA GLY A 51 9.18 0.35 -7.36
C GLY A 51 8.50 -0.86 -6.74
N THR A 52 7.33 -1.26 -7.23
CA THR A 52 6.64 -2.49 -6.79
C THR A 52 7.50 -3.72 -7.06
N TRP A 53 8.21 -3.78 -8.18
CA TRP A 53 9.11 -4.90 -8.50
C TRP A 53 10.33 -4.94 -7.57
N ALA A 54 10.99 -3.79 -7.34
CA ALA A 54 12.13 -3.69 -6.44
C ALA A 54 11.75 -4.00 -4.99
N VAL A 55 10.61 -3.46 -4.51
CA VAL A 55 10.06 -3.73 -3.18
C VAL A 55 9.67 -5.20 -3.05
N SER A 56 9.04 -5.81 -4.05
CA SER A 56 8.68 -7.23 -4.04
C SER A 56 9.93 -8.12 -3.94
N ARG A 57 11.02 -7.76 -4.62
CA ARG A 57 12.30 -8.49 -4.53
C ARG A 57 12.91 -8.41 -3.13
N ALA A 58 12.87 -7.24 -2.51
CA ALA A 58 13.36 -7.03 -1.14
C ALA A 58 12.47 -7.72 -0.09
N MET A 59 11.15 -7.64 -0.26
CA MET A 59 10.18 -8.32 0.59
C MET A 59 10.31 -9.83 0.49
N LYS A 60 10.50 -10.41 -0.69
CA LYS A 60 10.78 -11.86 -0.84
C LYS A 60 12.00 -12.31 -0.05
N LYS A 61 13.09 -11.51 0.00
CA LYS A 61 14.27 -11.82 0.82
C LYS A 61 13.95 -11.76 2.32
N LYS A 62 13.15 -10.79 2.75
CA LYS A 62 12.70 -10.68 4.15
C LYS A 62 11.75 -11.82 4.53
N GLN A 63 10.80 -12.16 3.67
CA GLN A 63 9.87 -13.28 3.87
C GLN A 63 10.60 -14.62 3.87
N ALA A 64 11.61 -14.83 3.02
CA ALA A 64 12.44 -16.03 3.06
C ALA A 64 13.23 -16.15 4.37
N ARG A 65 13.75 -15.02 4.89
CA ARG A 65 14.40 -14.99 6.22
C ARG A 65 13.39 -15.20 7.36
N GLN A 66 12.19 -14.64 7.25
CA GLN A 66 11.12 -14.79 8.23
C GLN A 66 10.53 -16.20 8.24
N ALA A 67 10.42 -16.84 7.08
CA ALA A 67 10.02 -18.25 6.94
C ALA A 67 11.08 -19.18 7.54
N ALA A 68 12.37 -18.86 7.37
CA ALA A 68 13.46 -19.59 8.02
C ALA A 68 13.48 -19.40 9.55
N SER A 69 13.13 -18.20 10.05
CA SER A 69 13.08 -17.91 11.49
C SER A 69 11.78 -18.34 12.17
N GLY A 70 10.71 -18.60 11.40
CA GLY A 70 9.39 -18.99 11.90
C GLY A 70 9.23 -20.48 12.18
N SER A 71 10.19 -21.32 11.76
CA SER A 71 10.10 -22.79 11.90
C SER A 71 10.73 -23.35 13.19
N THR A 72 11.16 -22.49 14.13
CA THR A 72 11.84 -22.93 15.38
C THR A 72 11.02 -22.59 16.64
N ARG A 73 9.68 -22.69 16.59
CA ARG A 73 8.86 -22.60 17.80
C ARG A 73 7.59 -23.46 17.73
N THR A 74 7.79 -24.77 17.79
CA THR A 74 6.84 -25.75 18.33
C THR A 74 7.64 -27.00 18.69
N TYR A 75 8.12 -27.03 19.93
CA TYR A 75 8.28 -28.26 20.71
C TYR A 75 7.05 -28.37 21.61
#